data_AF-A0A962I2Y5-F1
#
_entry.id   AF-A0A962I2Y5-F1
#
_cell.length_a   1.000
_cell.length_b   1.000
_cell.length_c   1.000
_cell.angle_alpha   90.00
_cell.angle_beta   90.00
_cell.angle_gamma   90.00
#
_symmetry.space_group_name_H-M   'P 1'
#
loop_
_entity.id
_entity.type
_entity.pdbx_description
1 polymer ?
#
loop_
_entity_poly.entity_id
_entity_poly.type
_entity_poly.pdbx_seq_one_letter_code
_entity_poly.pdbx_strand_id
1 'polypeptide(L)'
;MDLILQRDRLTERDTTGALRGPGGVLLAYVLEDTVRSGPKVYGRTAIPAGRYRVEITFSPRFNKPLPLLHDVPGFSGIRIHPGNDHTHTEGCLLPGTSRSTRADGCQLVHDSRKAFAVLLRLIQAAQDRSEPVWIEIRNPPGHE
;
A
#
# COMPACT_ATOMS: atom_id res chain seq x y z
N MET A 1 -16.45 -1.19 -3.07
CA MET A 1 -15.31 -1.41 -3.98
C MET A 1 -14.26 -2.18 -3.22
N ASP A 2 -13.89 -3.34 -3.72
CA ASP A 2 -12.85 -4.17 -3.12
C ASP A 2 -11.55 -4.05 -3.93
N LEU A 3 -10.46 -3.81 -3.20
CA LEU A 3 -9.09 -3.81 -3.69
C LEU A 3 -8.37 -5.02 -3.10
N ILE A 4 -7.48 -5.63 -3.88
CA ILE A 4 -6.64 -6.74 -3.42
C ILE A 4 -5.19 -6.36 -3.64
N LEU A 5 -4.42 -6.25 -2.56
CA LEU A 5 -2.97 -6.20 -2.60
C LEU A 5 -2.41 -7.60 -2.41
N GLN A 6 -2.03 -8.24 -3.52
CA GLN A 6 -1.34 -9.52 -3.48
C GLN A 6 0.17 -9.27 -3.41
N ARG A 7 0.78 -9.50 -2.24
CA ARG A 7 2.24 -9.51 -2.10
C ARG A 7 2.82 -10.69 -2.88
N ASP A 8 3.95 -10.46 -3.52
CA ASP A 8 4.65 -11.46 -4.33
C ASP A 8 6.16 -11.52 -4.04
N ARG A 9 6.76 -10.48 -3.46
CA ARG A 9 8.17 -10.49 -3.07
C ARG A 9 8.34 -9.90 -1.68
N LEU A 10 8.80 -10.74 -0.76
CA LEU A 10 9.12 -10.41 0.62
C LEU A 10 10.64 -10.49 0.76
N THR A 11 11.29 -9.36 1.01
CA THR A 11 12.74 -9.30 1.26
C THR A 11 13.00 -8.84 2.69
N GLU A 12 14.24 -8.93 3.15
CA GLU A 12 14.62 -8.40 4.47
C GLU A 12 14.51 -6.87 4.58
N ARG A 13 14.42 -6.17 3.46
CA ARG A 13 14.42 -4.70 3.40
C ARG A 13 13.04 -4.12 3.10
N ASP A 14 12.30 -4.78 2.23
CA ASP A 14 11.06 -4.27 1.66
C ASP A 14 10.13 -5.40 1.23
N THR A 15 8.88 -5.04 0.98
CA THR A 15 7.89 -5.95 0.40
C THR A 15 7.24 -5.29 -0.80
N THR A 16 7.00 -6.07 -1.85
CA THR A 16 6.24 -5.61 -3.01
C THR A 16 5.10 -6.54 -3.38
N GLY A 17 4.12 -5.97 -4.07
CA GLY A 17 2.96 -6.70 -4.55
C GLY A 17 2.21 -5.97 -5.65
N ALA A 18 1.18 -6.62 -6.17
CA ALA A 18 0.26 -6.07 -7.16
C ALA A 18 -1.07 -5.68 -6.49
N LEU A 19 -1.44 -4.41 -6.61
CA LEU A 19 -2.74 -3.89 -6.20
C LEU A 19 -3.72 -3.99 -7.38
N ARG A 20 -4.80 -4.72 -7.17
CA ARG A 20 -5.85 -4.96 -8.17
C ARG A 20 -7.19 -4.42 -7.69
N GLY A 21 -7.96 -3.87 -8.62
CA GLY A 21 -9.34 -3.46 -8.41
C GLY A 21 -10.35 -4.52 -8.82
N PRO A 22 -11.65 -4.14 -8.88
CA PRO A 22 -12.72 -5.01 -9.34
C PRO A 22 -12.42 -5.65 -10.69
N GLY A 23 -12.80 -6.92 -10.87
CA GLY A 23 -12.51 -7.69 -12.08
C GLY A 23 -11.03 -8.06 -12.27
N GLY A 24 -10.18 -7.88 -11.24
CA GLY A 24 -8.76 -8.26 -11.28
C GLY A 24 -7.85 -7.28 -12.03
N VAL A 25 -8.38 -6.11 -12.41
CA VAL A 25 -7.64 -5.07 -13.13
C VAL A 25 -6.45 -4.61 -12.29
N LEU A 26 -5.24 -4.67 -12.87
CA LEU A 26 -4.04 -4.15 -12.23
C LEU A 26 -4.13 -2.61 -12.14
N LEU A 27 -4.08 -2.07 -10.93
CA LEU A 27 -4.12 -0.64 -10.68
C LEU A 27 -2.74 -0.05 -10.40
N ALA A 28 -1.92 -0.78 -9.63
CA ALA A 28 -0.56 -0.38 -9.30
C ALA A 28 0.28 -1.58 -8.84
N TYR A 29 1.59 -1.45 -8.93
CA TYR A 29 2.50 -2.15 -8.03
C TYR A 29 2.62 -1.35 -6.73
N VAL A 30 2.81 -2.03 -5.61
CA VAL A 30 2.95 -1.40 -4.30
C VAL A 30 4.27 -1.83 -3.68
N LEU A 31 4.98 -0.87 -3.08
CA LEU A 31 6.11 -1.09 -2.20
C LEU A 31 5.72 -0.67 -0.78
N GLU A 32 6.11 -1.48 0.19
CA GLU A 32 5.99 -1.18 1.62
C GLU A 32 7.22 -1.73 2.37
N ASP A 33 7.23 -1.53 3.68
CA ASP A 33 8.26 -2.10 4.56
C ASP A 33 8.29 -3.64 4.50
N THR A 34 9.33 -4.26 5.06
CA THR A 34 9.43 -5.72 5.13
C THR A 34 8.41 -6.35 6.08
N VAL A 35 7.85 -7.50 5.68
CA VAL A 35 7.06 -8.36 6.57
C VAL A 35 7.99 -9.00 7.61
N ARG A 36 7.65 -8.87 8.89
CA ARG A 36 8.46 -9.39 10.01
C ARG A 36 7.64 -10.31 10.90
N SER A 37 8.28 -11.37 11.37
CA SER A 37 7.83 -12.11 12.55
C SER A 37 8.34 -11.39 13.81
N GLY A 38 7.44 -11.07 14.74
CA GLY A 38 7.79 -10.43 16.02
C GLY A 38 7.31 -8.97 16.16
N PRO A 39 7.82 -8.24 17.18
CA PRO A 39 7.31 -6.93 17.51
C PRO A 39 7.57 -5.93 16.39
N LYS A 40 6.59 -5.07 16.15
CA LYS A 40 6.68 -3.98 15.17
C LYS A 40 7.88 -3.08 15.48
N VAL A 41 8.73 -2.90 14.47
CA VAL A 41 9.77 -1.86 14.44
C VAL A 41 9.24 -0.65 13.67
N TYR A 42 9.24 0.51 14.32
CA TYR A 42 8.76 1.76 13.71
C TYR A 42 9.48 2.05 12.39
N GLY A 43 8.68 2.33 11.35
CA GLY A 43 9.15 2.66 10.00
C GLY A 43 9.98 1.59 9.30
N ARG A 44 9.88 0.33 9.74
CA ARG A 44 10.60 -0.81 9.18
C ARG A 44 9.76 -2.10 9.13
N THR A 45 8.46 -2.00 9.34
CA THR A 45 7.56 -3.16 9.44
C THR A 45 6.35 -2.95 8.55
N ALA A 46 6.11 -3.89 7.65
CA ALA A 46 4.91 -3.95 6.82
C ALA A 46 3.66 -3.97 7.69
N ILE A 47 2.56 -3.46 7.16
CA ILE A 47 1.27 -3.66 7.84
C ILE A 47 0.87 -5.14 7.81
N PRO A 48 0.11 -5.66 8.79
CA PRO A 48 -0.27 -7.06 8.79
C PRO A 48 -1.08 -7.43 7.55
N ALA A 49 -1.03 -8.69 7.14
CA ALA A 49 -2.01 -9.20 6.19
C ALA A 49 -3.41 -9.15 6.83
N GLY A 50 -4.44 -8.88 6.03
CA GLY A 50 -5.78 -8.64 6.55
C GLY A 50 -6.62 -7.75 5.67
N ARG A 51 -7.83 -7.44 6.12
CA ARG A 51 -8.79 -6.61 5.39
C ARG A 51 -9.05 -5.31 6.13
N TYR A 52 -8.81 -4.18 5.47
CA TYR A 52 -8.87 -2.85 6.07
C TYR A 52 -9.84 -1.96 5.29
N ARG A 53 -10.60 -1.14 6.01
CA ARG A 53 -11.42 -0.09 5.39
C ARG A 53 -10.50 1.03 4.92
N VAL A 54 -10.80 1.57 3.74
CA VAL A 54 -10.07 2.71 3.16
C VAL A 54 -10.99 3.91 3.02
N GLU A 55 -10.51 5.07 3.46
CA GLU A 55 -11.21 6.35 3.35
C GLU A 55 -10.25 7.46 2.97
N ILE A 56 -10.64 8.36 2.07
CA ILE A 56 -9.89 9.59 1.84
C ILE A 56 -10.16 10.55 3.00
N THR A 57 -9.13 10.79 3.81
CA THR A 57 -9.18 11.78 4.89
C THR A 57 -8.07 12.80 4.71
N PHE A 58 -8.18 13.97 5.35
CA PHE A 58 -7.09 14.93 5.36
C PHE A 58 -5.89 14.39 6.15
N SER A 59 -4.69 14.55 5.61
CA SER A 59 -3.44 14.20 6.29
C SER A 59 -2.70 15.47 6.72
N PRO A 60 -2.56 15.74 8.04
CA PRO A 60 -1.79 16.88 8.53
C PRO A 60 -0.32 16.83 8.10
N ARG A 61 0.28 15.64 8.10
CA ARG A 61 1.69 15.43 7.70
C ARG A 61 1.95 15.84 6.26
N PHE A 62 1.05 15.48 5.34
CA PHE A 62 1.21 15.74 3.91
C PHE A 62 0.45 16.98 3.42
N ASN A 63 -0.30 17.62 4.31
CA ASN A 63 -1.16 18.77 4.06
C ASN A 63 -2.09 18.59 2.85
N LYS A 64 -2.69 17.40 2.71
CA LYS A 64 -3.60 17.06 1.59
C LYS A 64 -4.48 15.85 1.92
N PRO A 65 -5.60 15.65 1.19
CA PRO A 65 -6.40 14.43 1.27
C PRO A 65 -5.63 13.21 0.74
N LEU A 66 -5.62 12.13 1.52
CA LEU A 66 -4.94 10.88 1.18
C LEU A 66 -5.78 9.67 1.65
N PRO A 67 -5.78 8.54 0.92
CA PRO A 67 -6.39 7.30 1.40
C PRO A 67 -5.72 6.85 2.71
N LEU A 68 -6.52 6.65 3.74
CA LEU A 68 -6.16 6.14 5.06
C LEU A 68 -6.68 4.70 5.19
N LEU A 69 -5.84 3.79 5.67
CA LEU A 69 -6.26 2.46 6.09
C LEU A 69 -6.64 2.51 7.58
N HIS A 70 -7.85 2.10 7.91
CA HIS A 70 -8.38 2.11 9.27
C HIS A 70 -8.02 0.83 10.03
N ASP A 71 -7.91 0.98 11.36
CA ASP A 71 -7.80 -0.12 12.33
C ASP A 71 -6.67 -1.11 12.04
N VAL A 72 -5.54 -0.60 11.53
CA VAL A 72 -4.34 -1.40 11.26
C VAL A 72 -3.65 -1.76 12.58
N PRO A 73 -3.57 -3.04 12.98
CA PRO A 73 -3.06 -3.44 14.29
C PRO A 73 -1.61 -2.99 14.54
N GLY A 74 -1.40 -2.20 15.59
CA GLY A 74 -0.08 -1.68 15.96
C GLY A 74 0.41 -0.49 15.12
N PHE A 75 -0.43 0.04 14.21
CA PHE A 75 -0.10 1.22 13.40
C PHE A 75 -1.15 2.33 13.57
N SER A 76 -0.74 3.55 13.26
CA SER A 76 -1.61 4.72 13.25
C SER A 76 -1.33 5.54 12.01
N GLY A 77 -2.36 6.03 11.33
CA GLY A 77 -2.19 6.95 10.20
C GLY A 77 -1.57 6.33 8.95
N ILE A 78 -1.79 5.04 8.70
CA ILE A 78 -1.29 4.34 7.51
C ILE A 78 -1.99 4.83 6.25
N ARG A 79 -1.21 5.27 5.27
CA ARG A 79 -1.73 5.92 4.06
C ARG A 79 -1.28 5.20 2.80
N ILE A 80 -1.99 5.46 1.70
CA ILE A 80 -1.46 5.23 0.35
C ILE A 80 -0.94 6.59 -0.15
N HIS A 81 0.34 6.70 -0.48
CA HIS A 81 0.89 7.97 -0.96
C HIS A 81 2.06 7.78 -1.92
N PRO A 82 2.41 8.80 -2.74
CA PRO A 82 3.56 8.72 -3.63
C PRO A 82 4.88 8.54 -2.86
N GLY A 83 5.70 7.62 -3.33
CA GLY A 83 7.05 7.31 -2.88
C GLY A 83 7.62 6.22 -3.79
N ASN A 84 8.93 6.03 -3.80
CA ASN A 84 9.60 5.19 -4.80
C ASN A 84 10.42 4.04 -4.18
N ASP A 85 10.78 4.14 -2.91
CA ASP A 85 11.57 3.13 -2.19
C ASP A 85 11.15 3.05 -0.71
N HIS A 86 11.70 2.07 0.00
CA HIS A 86 11.37 1.76 1.39
C HIS A 86 11.74 2.87 2.38
N THR A 87 12.56 3.86 2.00
CA THR A 87 12.86 4.99 2.89
C THR A 87 11.72 5.99 2.96
N HIS A 88 10.72 5.87 2.08
CA HIS A 88 9.55 6.75 2.01
C HIS A 88 8.28 6.16 2.61
N THR A 89 8.29 4.91 3.08
CA THR A 89 7.09 4.18 3.52
C THR A 89 6.68 4.62 4.94
N GLU A 90 7.57 4.55 5.92
CA GLU A 90 7.24 4.58 7.35
C GLU A 90 5.98 3.73 7.70
N GLY A 91 5.84 2.56 7.07
CA GLY A 91 4.66 1.68 7.16
C GLY A 91 3.50 2.00 6.20
N CYS A 92 3.59 3.04 5.37
CA CYS A 92 2.62 3.37 4.32
C CYS A 92 2.83 2.53 3.05
N LEU A 93 1.79 2.50 2.20
CA LEU A 93 1.80 1.83 0.91
C LEU A 93 2.19 2.82 -0.21
N LEU A 94 3.24 2.50 -0.97
CA LEU A 94 3.75 3.32 -2.05
C LEU A 94 3.37 2.73 -3.42
N PRO A 95 2.40 3.31 -4.14
CA PRO A 95 1.98 2.80 -5.43
C PRO A 95 2.92 3.27 -6.55
N GLY A 96 3.07 2.47 -7.60
CA GLY A 96 3.74 2.83 -8.85
C GLY A 96 3.18 2.07 -10.05
N THR A 97 3.47 2.56 -11.26
CA THR A 97 3.01 1.96 -12.53
C THR A 97 3.85 0.76 -12.93
N SER A 98 5.12 0.75 -12.52
CA SER A 98 6.08 -0.32 -12.73
C SER A 98 6.99 -0.43 -11.50
N ARG A 99 7.78 -1.50 -11.46
CA ARG A 99 8.73 -1.79 -10.38
C ARG A 99 10.04 -2.34 -10.93
N SER A 100 11.12 -2.16 -10.19
CA SER A 100 12.42 -2.76 -10.51
C SER A 100 13.18 -3.15 -9.24
N THR A 101 14.29 -3.86 -9.43
CA THR A 101 15.23 -4.21 -8.35
C THR A 101 16.55 -3.49 -8.60
N ARG A 102 17.06 -2.80 -7.59
CA ARG A 102 18.39 -2.20 -7.59
C ARG A 102 19.47 -3.28 -7.50
N ALA A 103 20.70 -2.93 -7.86
CA ALA A 103 21.86 -3.82 -7.75
C ALA A 103 22.10 -4.35 -6.31
N ASP A 104 21.69 -3.58 -5.30
CA ASP A 104 21.78 -3.94 -3.88
C ASP A 104 20.59 -4.78 -3.37
N GLY A 105 19.70 -5.23 -4.26
CA GLY A 105 18.53 -6.04 -3.96
C GLY A 105 17.28 -5.26 -3.51
N CYS A 106 17.39 -3.96 -3.24
CA CYS A 106 16.24 -3.13 -2.84
C CYS A 106 15.23 -3.03 -3.99
N GLN A 107 13.95 -3.11 -3.65
CA GLN A 107 12.87 -2.87 -4.59
C GLN A 107 12.63 -1.38 -4.80
N LEU A 108 12.13 -1.05 -5.99
CA LEU A 108 11.71 0.30 -6.38
C LEU A 108 10.34 0.23 -7.06
N VAL A 109 9.57 1.29 -6.91
CA VAL A 109 8.39 1.58 -7.74
C VAL A 109 8.57 2.89 -8.50
N HIS A 110 8.03 2.96 -9.71
CA HIS A 110 8.19 4.11 -10.63
C HIS A 110 6.84 4.78 -10.92
N ASP A 111 6.90 6.04 -11.37
CA ASP A 111 5.74 6.90 -11.64
C ASP A 111 4.70 6.93 -10.51
N SER A 112 5.17 6.97 -9.26
CA SER A 112 4.30 6.83 -8.09
C SER A 112 3.17 7.86 -8.02
N ARG A 113 3.44 9.09 -8.47
CA ARG A 113 2.42 10.15 -8.57
C ARG A 113 1.32 9.81 -9.57
N LYS A 114 1.66 9.17 -10.69
CA LYS A 114 0.70 8.76 -11.73
C LYS A 114 -0.19 7.64 -11.21
N ALA A 115 0.41 6.61 -10.62
CA ALA A 115 -0.32 5.50 -10.00
C ALA A 115 -1.23 6.00 -8.87
N PHE A 116 -0.71 6.86 -7.99
CA PHE A 116 -1.47 7.49 -6.92
C PHE A 116 -2.67 8.29 -7.44
N ALA A 117 -2.50 9.11 -8.49
CA ALA A 117 -3.59 9.91 -9.04
C ALA A 117 -4.75 9.05 -9.56
N VAL A 118 -4.45 7.90 -10.19
CA VAL A 118 -5.46 6.93 -10.64
C VAL A 118 -6.18 6.32 -9.44
N LEU A 119 -5.42 5.83 -8.44
CA LEU A 119 -6.00 5.23 -7.23
C LEU A 119 -6.89 6.21 -6.47
N LEU A 120 -6.43 7.45 -6.27
CA LEU A 120 -7.17 8.47 -5.55
C LEU A 120 -8.52 8.75 -6.24
N ARG A 121 -8.53 8.87 -7.57
CA ARG A 121 -9.77 9.08 -8.34
C ARG A 121 -10.74 7.91 -8.22
N LEU A 122 -10.24 6.67 -8.27
CA LEU A 122 -11.09 5.48 -8.15
C LEU A 122 -11.72 5.37 -6.76
N ILE A 123 -10.92 5.60 -5.71
CA ILE A 123 -11.40 5.59 -4.33
C ILE A 123 -12.42 6.72 -4.13
N GLN A 124 -12.11 7.94 -4.57
CA GLN A 124 -13.03 9.07 -4.48
C GLN A 124 -14.36 8.77 -5.17
N ALA A 125 -14.33 8.26 -6.41
CA ALA A 125 -15.54 7.94 -7.15
C ALA A 125 -16.41 6.87 -6.46
N ALA A 126 -15.80 5.89 -5.78
CA ALA A 126 -16.54 4.92 -4.98
C ALA A 126 -17.20 5.59 -3.77
N GLN A 127 -16.46 6.45 -3.06
CA GLN A 127 -16.99 7.19 -1.90
C GLN A 127 -18.10 8.17 -2.27
N ASP A 128 -18.00 8.84 -3.43
CA ASP A 128 -19.04 9.73 -3.96
C ASP A 128 -20.36 8.97 -4.22
N ARG A 129 -20.29 7.66 -4.49
CA ARG A 129 -21.44 6.76 -4.60
C ARG A 129 -21.88 6.15 -3.27
N SER A 130 -21.32 6.61 -2.15
CA SER A 130 -21.49 6.00 -0.82
C SER A 130 -21.13 4.50 -0.79
N GLU A 131 -20.27 4.06 -1.71
CA GLU A 131 -19.81 2.69 -1.81
C GLU A 131 -18.60 2.51 -0.88
N PRO A 132 -18.65 1.61 0.12
CA PRO A 132 -17.53 1.40 1.02
C PRO A 132 -16.32 0.85 0.26
N VAL A 133 -15.12 1.33 0.59
CA VAL A 133 -13.87 0.86 -0.01
C VAL A 133 -13.11 -0.01 0.98
N TRP A 134 -12.69 -1.19 0.54
CA TRP A 134 -11.90 -2.13 1.31
C TRP A 134 -10.63 -2.51 0.56
N ILE A 135 -9.54 -2.74 1.28
CA ILE A 135 -8.33 -3.36 0.76
C ILE A 135 -8.07 -4.65 1.53
N GLU A 136 -7.90 -5.74 0.81
CA GLU A 136 -7.43 -7.02 1.34
C GLU A 136 -5.96 -7.21 0.99
N ILE A 137 -5.13 -7.37 2.00
CA ILE A 137 -3.68 -7.56 1.87
C ILE A 137 -3.39 -9.02 2.11
N ARG A 138 -2.77 -9.67 1.11
CA ARG A 138 -2.48 -11.10 1.11
C ARG A 138 -0.99 -11.32 0.98
N ASN A 139 -0.46 -12.20 1.81
CA ASN A 139 0.89 -12.72 1.63
C ASN A 139 0.92 -13.78 0.51
N PRO A 140 2.09 -14.10 -0.05
CA PRO A 140 2.25 -15.27 -0.91
C PRO A 140 1.95 -16.55 -0.12
N PRO A 141 1.56 -17.65 -0.80
CA PRO A 141 1.39 -18.95 -0.17
C PRO A 141 2.64 -19.35 0.65
N GLY A 142 2.43 -19.92 1.84
CA GLY A 142 3.51 -20.34 2.74
C GLY A 142 4.08 -19.24 3.65
N HIS A 143 3.48 -18.05 3.64
CA HIS A 143 3.85 -16.93 4.52
C HIS A 143 2.60 -16.44 5.29
N GLU A 144 2.29 -17.11 6.40
CA GLU A 144 1.22 -16.69 7.33
C GLU A 144 1.69 -15.57 8.27
#